data_AF-A0A7S1E3D8-F1
#
_entry.id   AF-A0A7S1E3D8-F1
#
_cell.length_a   1.000
_cell.length_b   1.000
_cell.length_c   1.000
_cell.angle_alpha   90.00
_cell.angle_beta   90.00
_cell.angle_gamma   90.00
#
_symmetry.space_group_name_H-M   'P 1'
#
loop_
_entity.id
_entity.type
_entity.pdbx_description
1 polymer ?
#
loop_
_entity_poly.entity_id
_entity_poly.type
_entity_poly.pdbx_seq_one_letter_code
_entity_poly.pdbx_strand_id
1 'polypeptide(L)'
;DHAHTSMVHELIHAVDMCRTKMDPLNNCIHMACTEIRAQNLSGECAPWKEFIGGQIKSFPNHGKTCVKRRALLSVKENPNCRDRANDYVEAAFERCYKDTFPFDRHPSVR
;
A
#
# COMPACT_ATOMS: atom_id res chain seq x y z
N ASP A 1 3.24 0.28 -17.64
CA ASP A 1 1.90 -0.18 -18.05
C ASP A 1 0.98 -0.24 -16.82
N HIS A 2 -0.27 0.21 -16.95
CA HIS A 2 -1.25 0.24 -15.86
C HIS A 2 -1.67 -1.19 -15.48
N ALA A 3 -1.92 -2.04 -16.48
CA ALA A 3 -2.35 -3.42 -16.27
C ALA A 3 -1.34 -4.21 -15.42
N HIS A 4 -0.05 -4.11 -15.75
CA HIS A 4 1.01 -4.72 -14.94
C HIS A 4 0.97 -4.28 -13.48
N THR A 5 0.86 -2.96 -13.21
CA THR A 5 0.84 -2.47 -11.83
C THR A 5 -0.39 -2.93 -11.06
N SER A 6 -1.56 -2.98 -11.70
CA SER A 6 -2.78 -3.50 -11.08
C SER A 6 -2.68 -5.00 -10.80
N MET A 7 -2.12 -5.79 -11.71
CA MET A 7 -1.91 -7.22 -11.48
C MET A 7 -0.98 -7.49 -10.30
N VAL A 8 0.11 -6.73 -10.16
CA VAL A 8 1.02 -6.87 -9.01
C VAL A 8 0.33 -6.45 -7.72
N HIS A 9 -0.46 -5.37 -7.74
CA HIS A 9 -1.24 -4.91 -6.58
C HIS A 9 -2.14 -6.04 -6.04
N GLU A 10 -2.97 -6.62 -6.90
CA GLU A 10 -3.88 -7.70 -6.51
C GLU A 10 -3.13 -8.99 -6.12
N LEU A 11 -1.99 -9.27 -6.76
CA LEU A 11 -1.16 -10.42 -6.38
C LEU A 11 -0.60 -10.27 -4.96
N ILE A 12 -0.24 -9.05 -4.54
CA ILE A 12 0.20 -8.82 -3.15
C ILE A 12 -0.94 -9.08 -2.16
N HIS A 13 -2.17 -8.67 -2.46
CA HIS A 13 -3.33 -9.05 -1.64
C HIS A 13 -3.49 -10.56 -1.54
N ALA A 14 -3.43 -11.28 -2.67
CA ALA A 14 -3.52 -12.73 -2.68
C ALA A 14 -2.41 -13.40 -1.86
N VAL A 15 -1.16 -12.95 -2.02
CA VAL A 15 0.00 -13.45 -1.28
C VAL A 15 -0.18 -13.23 0.23
N ASP A 16 -0.69 -12.06 0.62
CA ASP A 16 -0.91 -11.72 2.02
C ASP A 16 -1.96 -12.63 2.66
N MET A 17 -3.02 -12.96 1.91
CA MET A 17 -4.11 -13.83 2.37
C MET A 17 -3.64 -15.28 2.49
N CYS A 18 -2.72 -15.70 1.62
CA CYS A 18 -2.17 -17.05 1.64
C CYS A 18 -1.13 -17.24 2.76
N ARG A 19 -0.24 -16.27 2.97
CA ARG A 19 0.89 -16.42 3.89
C ARG A 19 0.55 -16.03 5.33
N THR A 20 -0.53 -15.27 5.54
CA THR A 20 -0.99 -14.85 6.86
C THR A 20 -2.45 -15.21 7.04
N LYS A 21 -2.87 -15.52 8.28
CA LYS A 21 -4.29 -15.69 8.61
C LYS A 21 -4.99 -14.34 8.77
N MET A 22 -4.80 -13.44 7.82
CA MET A 22 -5.39 -12.11 7.88
C MET A 22 -6.87 -12.15 7.50
N ASP A 23 -7.58 -11.16 8.04
CA ASP A 23 -9.02 -10.97 7.84
C ASP A 23 -9.26 -9.50 7.51
N PRO A 24 -8.93 -9.03 6.30
CA PRO A 24 -9.07 -7.63 5.91
C PRO A 24 -10.53 -7.19 5.81
N LEU A 25 -11.50 -8.11 5.84
CA LEU A 25 -12.92 -7.76 5.81
C LEU A 25 -13.42 -7.29 7.18
N ASN A 26 -12.96 -7.94 8.26
CA ASN A 26 -13.41 -7.63 9.63
C ASN A 26 -12.35 -6.95 10.50
N ASN A 27 -11.08 -6.94 10.09
CA ASN A 27 -9.99 -6.29 10.81
C ASN A 27 -9.37 -5.17 9.96
N CYS A 28 -9.66 -3.93 10.35
CA CYS A 28 -9.21 -2.75 9.64
C CYS A 28 -7.68 -2.54 9.64
N ILE A 29 -6.96 -3.09 10.63
CA ILE A 29 -5.49 -3.07 10.64
C ILE A 29 -4.96 -4.06 9.59
N HIS A 30 -5.60 -5.23 9.43
CA HIS A 30 -5.25 -6.17 8.36
C HIS A 30 -5.51 -5.57 6.98
N MET A 31 -6.67 -4.93 6.80
CA MET A 31 -7.00 -4.20 5.57
C MET A 31 -5.95 -3.13 5.26
N ALA A 32 -5.67 -2.25 6.24
CA ALA A 32 -4.67 -1.21 6.07
C ALA A 32 -3.28 -1.79 5.74
N CYS A 33 -2.87 -2.87 6.40
CA CYS A 33 -1.58 -3.49 6.16
C CYS A 33 -1.41 -4.03 4.75
N THR A 34 -2.43 -4.72 4.22
CA THR A 34 -2.35 -5.29 2.87
C THR A 34 -2.41 -4.21 1.80
N GLU A 35 -3.20 -3.15 2.00
CA GLU A 35 -3.23 -1.97 1.13
C GLU A 35 -1.88 -1.24 1.10
N ILE A 36 -1.26 -1.03 2.26
CA ILE A 36 0.07 -0.40 2.36
C ILE A 36 1.09 -1.20 1.55
N ARG A 37 1.04 -2.53 1.63
CA ARG A 37 1.99 -3.39 0.90
C ARG A 37 1.70 -3.45 -0.59
N ALA A 38 0.44 -3.57 -0.99
CA ALA A 38 0.05 -3.55 -2.40
C ALA A 38 0.45 -2.22 -3.07
N GLN A 39 0.22 -1.08 -2.40
CA GLN A 39 0.62 0.24 -2.89
C GLN A 39 2.15 0.42 -2.96
N ASN A 40 2.88 -0.12 -1.97
CA ASN A 40 4.34 0.01 -1.90
C ASN A 40 5.04 -0.85 -2.97
N LEU A 41 4.60 -2.09 -3.16
CA LEU A 41 5.31 -3.09 -3.95
C LEU A 41 4.85 -3.17 -5.42
N SER A 42 3.67 -2.66 -5.76
CA SER A 42 3.13 -2.70 -7.13
C SER A 42 3.77 -1.71 -8.11
N GLY A 43 4.49 -0.70 -7.60
CA GLY A 43 4.97 0.42 -8.41
C GLY A 43 3.89 1.45 -8.77
N GLU A 44 2.74 1.43 -8.10
CA GLU A 44 1.75 2.51 -8.20
C GLU A 44 2.31 3.86 -7.74
N CYS A 45 3.14 3.84 -6.69
CA CYS A 45 3.82 5.02 -6.14
C CYS A 45 5.22 5.29 -6.74
N ALA A 46 5.46 4.86 -7.98
CA ALA A 46 6.73 5.12 -8.65
C ALA A 46 6.91 6.64 -8.94
N PRO A 47 8.11 7.23 -8.73
CA PRO A 47 8.32 8.68 -8.81
C PRO A 47 7.88 9.35 -10.12
N TRP A 48 8.03 8.67 -11.26
CA TRP A 48 7.66 9.22 -12.56
C TRP A 48 6.13 9.37 -12.73
N LYS A 49 5.32 8.52 -12.09
CA LYS A 49 3.85 8.59 -12.17
C LYS A 49 3.30 9.79 -11.40
N GLU A 50 3.90 10.11 -10.26
CA GLU A 50 3.48 11.27 -9.46
C GLU A 50 4.11 12.60 -9.94
N PHE A 51 5.23 12.56 -10.68
CA PHE A 51 5.77 13.72 -11.40
C PHE A 51 4.81 14.23 -12.47
N ILE A 52 4.22 13.32 -13.27
CA ILE A 52 3.22 13.66 -14.30
C ILE A 52 1.90 14.16 -13.65
N GLY A 53 1.59 13.71 -12.43
CA GLY A 53 0.40 14.12 -11.68
C GLY A 53 0.53 15.41 -10.85
N GLY A 54 1.66 16.12 -10.90
CA GLY A 54 1.87 17.39 -10.19
C GLY A 54 1.96 17.29 -8.66
N GLN A 55 2.23 16.11 -8.08
CA GLN A 55 2.18 15.88 -6.63
C GLN A 55 3.55 15.93 -5.92
N ILE A 56 4.64 16.27 -6.62
CA ILE A 56 5.98 16.30 -6.02
C ILE A 56 6.23 17.65 -5.34
N LYS A 57 6.15 17.67 -3.99
CA LYS A 57 6.57 18.81 -3.15
C LYS A 57 7.90 18.57 -2.41
N SER A 58 8.46 17.36 -2.36
CA SER A 58 9.75 17.08 -1.71
C SER A 58 10.35 15.72 -2.11
N PHE A 59 11.68 15.69 -2.28
CA PHE A 59 12.44 14.57 -2.88
C PHE A 59 12.78 13.37 -1.94
N PRO A 60 12.92 13.48 -0.59
CA PRO A 60 13.35 12.31 0.22
C PRO A 60 12.27 11.33 0.68
N ASN A 61 10.97 11.65 0.65
CA ASN A 61 9.93 10.82 1.31
C ASN A 61 8.67 10.59 0.47
N HIS A 62 8.75 10.89 -0.83
CA HIS A 62 7.61 10.91 -1.72
C HIS A 62 6.86 9.56 -1.80
N GLY A 63 7.58 8.44 -1.88
CA GLY A 63 6.98 7.11 -1.93
C GLY A 63 6.15 6.77 -0.69
N LYS A 64 6.64 7.11 0.52
CA LYS A 64 5.90 6.89 1.77
C LYS A 64 4.61 7.70 1.81
N THR A 65 4.66 8.98 1.40
CA THR A 65 3.48 9.84 1.37
C THR A 65 2.44 9.33 0.38
N CYS A 66 2.86 8.90 -0.82
CA CYS A 66 1.96 8.29 -1.80
C CYS A 66 1.28 7.02 -1.24
N VAL A 67 2.06 6.12 -0.65
CA VAL A 67 1.53 4.86 -0.09
C VAL A 67 0.54 5.13 1.04
N LYS A 68 0.86 6.03 1.98
CA LYS A 68 -0.08 6.44 3.03
C LYS A 68 -1.38 6.99 2.45
N ARG A 69 -1.28 7.91 1.49
CA ARG A 69 -2.44 8.54 0.85
C ARG A 69 -3.32 7.52 0.13
N ARG A 70 -2.74 6.62 -0.66
CA ARG A 70 -3.51 5.62 -1.43
C ARG A 70 -4.12 4.55 -0.53
N ALA A 71 -3.37 4.02 0.43
CA ALA A 71 -3.92 3.08 1.40
C ALA A 71 -5.06 3.68 2.23
N LEU A 72 -4.95 4.95 2.63
CA LEU A 72 -6.03 5.66 3.32
C LEU A 72 -7.30 5.76 2.46
N LEU A 73 -7.18 5.99 1.15
CA LEU A 73 -8.33 5.99 0.25
C LEU A 73 -8.98 4.61 0.20
N SER A 74 -8.20 3.53 -0.01
CA SER A 74 -8.74 2.17 -0.03
C SER A 74 -9.45 1.78 1.27
N VAL A 75 -8.85 2.10 2.43
CA VAL A 75 -9.46 1.77 3.74
C VAL A 75 -10.76 2.54 3.98
N LYS A 76 -10.88 3.77 3.46
CA LYS A 76 -12.11 4.57 3.55
C LYS A 76 -13.28 4.02 2.74
N GLU A 77 -13.01 3.20 1.72
CA GLU A 77 -14.05 2.54 0.94
C GLU A 77 -14.76 1.44 1.75
N ASN A 78 -14.11 0.87 2.78
CA ASN A 78 -14.76 -0.07 3.69
C ASN A 78 -15.58 0.67 4.77
N PRO A 79 -16.91 0.51 4.82
CA PRO A 79 -17.76 1.18 5.81
C PRO A 79 -17.38 0.88 7.26
N ASN A 80 -16.86 -0.31 7.54
CA ASN A 80 -16.45 -0.71 8.90
C ASN A 80 -15.17 0.02 9.37
N CYS A 81 -14.38 0.54 8.44
CA CYS A 81 -13.06 1.10 8.72
C CYS A 81 -12.98 2.61 8.48
N ARG A 82 -13.94 3.20 7.77
CA ARG A 82 -13.92 4.59 7.28
C ARG A 82 -13.62 5.63 8.35
N ASP A 83 -14.30 5.57 9.49
CA ASP A 83 -14.25 6.64 10.52
C ASP A 83 -12.87 6.76 11.19
N ARG A 84 -12.14 5.65 11.27
CA ARG A 84 -10.80 5.58 11.88
C ARG A 84 -9.72 5.14 10.91
N ALA A 85 -9.97 5.30 9.60
CA ALA A 85 -9.08 4.84 8.54
C ALA A 85 -7.64 5.35 8.71
N ASN A 86 -7.48 6.61 9.12
CA ASN A 86 -6.17 7.20 9.37
C ASN A 86 -5.44 6.51 10.54
N ASP A 87 -6.13 6.23 11.65
CA ASP A 87 -5.57 5.52 12.79
C ASP A 87 -5.07 4.12 12.40
N TYR A 88 -5.86 3.39 11.60
CA TYR A 88 -5.50 2.05 11.14
C TYR A 88 -4.29 2.05 10.21
N VAL A 89 -4.23 3.02 9.29
CA VAL A 89 -3.07 3.19 8.39
C VAL A 89 -1.82 3.53 9.18
N GLU A 90 -1.88 4.53 10.08
CA GLU A 90 -0.72 4.91 10.90
C GLU A 90 -0.24 3.76 11.80
N ALA A 91 -1.16 3.03 12.43
CA ALA A 91 -0.83 1.88 13.28
C ALA A 91 -0.14 0.74 12.52
N ALA A 92 -0.54 0.48 11.27
CA ALA A 92 0.03 -0.58 10.44
C ALA A 92 1.33 -0.17 9.71
N PHE A 93 1.54 1.14 9.49
CA PHE A 93 2.45 1.64 8.47
C PHE A 93 3.88 1.13 8.59
N GLU A 94 4.55 1.37 9.72
CA GLU A 94 5.97 1.05 9.84
C GLU A 94 6.26 -0.44 9.68
N ARG A 95 5.35 -1.31 10.15
CA ARG A 95 5.48 -2.76 10.01
C ARG A 95 5.26 -3.18 8.56
N CYS A 96 4.15 -2.77 7.96
CA CYS A 96 3.73 -3.27 6.67
C CYS A 96 4.54 -2.65 5.53
N TYR A 97 4.98 -1.39 5.65
CA TYR A 97 5.81 -0.73 4.65
C TYR A 97 7.21 -1.36 4.53
N LYS A 98 7.77 -1.88 5.63
CA LYS A 98 9.09 -2.56 5.64
C LYS A 98 9.04 -4.00 5.11
N ASP A 99 7.85 -4.58 5.03
CA ASP A 99 7.67 -5.97 4.60
C ASP A 99 7.63 -6.05 3.07
N THR A 100 8.72 -6.55 2.50
CA THR A 100 8.97 -6.59 1.06
C THR A 100 8.65 -7.94 0.41
N PHE A 101 8.24 -8.94 1.20
CA PHE A 101 7.86 -10.25 0.67
C PHE A 101 6.71 -10.12 -0.35
N PRO A 102 6.69 -10.92 -1.44
CA PRO A 102 7.56 -12.06 -1.74
C PRO A 102 8.90 -11.71 -2.40
N PHE A 103 9.24 -10.42 -2.47
CA PHE A 103 10.51 -9.97 -3.01
C PHE A 103 11.59 -10.01 -1.92
N ASP A 104 12.82 -10.34 -2.31
CA ASP A 104 13.98 -10.30 -1.39
C ASP A 104 14.34 -8.87 -0.98
N ARG A 105 13.97 -7.89 -1.80
CA ARG A 105 14.17 -6.46 -1.59
C ARG A 105 13.06 -5.66 -2.25
N HIS A 106 12.93 -4.40 -1.87
CA HIS A 106 11.93 -3.51 -2.46
C HIS A 106 12.10 -3.43 -3.99
N PRO A 107 11.04 -3.62 -4.81
CA PRO A 107 11.14 -3.68 -6.28
C PRO A 107 11.74 -2.44 -6.96
N SER A 108 11.73 -1.29 -6.29
CA SER A 108 12.36 -0.06 -6.80
C SER A 108 13.88 0.01 -6.62
N VAL A 109 14.46 -0.88 -5.81
CA VAL A 109 15.92 -0.98 -5.60
C VAL A 109 16.44 -2.02 -6.58
N ARG A 110 16.98 -1.55 -7.71
CA ARG A 110 17.54 -2.42 -8.76
C ARG A 110 18.91 -2.96 -8.38
#